data_AF-A0A349VKP1-F1
#
_entry.id   AF-A0A349VKP1-F1
#
_cell.length_a   1.000
_cell.length_b   1.000
_cell.length_c   1.000
_cell.angle_alpha   90.00
_cell.angle_beta   90.00
_cell.angle_gamma   90.00
#
_symmetry.space_group_name_H-M   'P 1'
#
loop_
_entity.id
_entity.type
_entity.pdbx_description
1 polymer ?
#
loop_
_entity_poly.entity_id
_entity_poly.type
_entity_poly.pdbx_seq_one_letter_code
_entity_poly.pdbx_strand_id
1 'polypeptide(L)'
;MWEETVSGELKQVAGKNRVLRHRRLKCFGAGESAIEEMLPGLIERGRDPTVGITAHEATITLRISAWADNEDSCREKITTTEDIIRKTLGHLVYGEEDDEVEDAAAKALLAASARLATVEVGTAGRVA
;
A
#
# COMPACT_ATOMS: atom_id res chain seq x y z
N MET A 1 6.28 -23.84 -12.63
CA MET A 1 7.09 -24.63 -11.66
C MET A 1 6.54 -24.56 -10.22
N TRP A 2 6.49 -23.41 -9.52
CA TRP A 2 6.00 -23.39 -8.13
C TRP A 2 4.54 -23.87 -8.00
N GLU A 3 3.62 -23.21 -8.71
CA GLU A 3 2.19 -23.53 -8.64
C GLU A 3 1.89 -24.95 -9.16
N GLU A 4 2.50 -25.31 -10.29
CA GLU A 4 2.24 -26.56 -11.02
C GLU A 4 2.86 -27.81 -10.38
N THR A 5 3.89 -27.66 -9.54
CA THR A 5 4.69 -28.82 -9.09
C THR A 5 4.66 -29.04 -7.59
N VAL A 6 4.77 -27.99 -6.77
CA VAL A 6 5.03 -28.16 -5.31
C VAL A 6 3.92 -27.55 -4.44
N SER A 7 3.22 -26.54 -4.94
CA SER A 7 2.24 -25.79 -4.14
C SER A 7 1.08 -26.66 -3.62
N GLY A 8 0.60 -27.61 -4.42
CA GLY A 8 -0.50 -28.52 -4.06
C GLY A 8 -0.11 -29.50 -2.96
N GLU A 9 1.06 -30.11 -3.08
CA GLU A 9 1.57 -31.08 -2.08
C GLU A 9 1.82 -30.40 -0.73
N LEU A 10 2.42 -29.21 -0.72
CA LEU A 10 2.67 -28.46 0.51
C LEU A 10 1.38 -28.04 1.22
N LYS A 11 0.34 -27.65 0.47
CA LYS A 11 -0.97 -27.29 1.05
C LYS A 11 -1.63 -28.48 1.77
N GLN A 12 -1.44 -29.70 1.29
CA GLN A 12 -1.98 -30.89 1.95
C GLN A 12 -1.27 -31.21 3.27
N VAL A 13 0.02 -30.85 3.40
CA VAL A 13 0.84 -31.11 4.59
C VAL A 13 0.75 -29.97 5.62
N ALA A 14 0.48 -28.74 5.20
CA ALA A 14 0.56 -27.53 6.04
C ALA A 14 -0.52 -27.39 7.14
N GLY A 15 -1.49 -28.31 7.24
CA GLY A 15 -2.50 -28.30 8.32
C GLY A 15 -3.58 -27.22 8.13
N LYS A 16 -3.85 -26.41 9.17
CA LYS A 16 -4.97 -25.43 9.16
C LYS A 16 -4.87 -24.48 7.96
N ASN A 17 -5.97 -24.35 7.22
CA ASN A 17 -6.14 -23.35 6.17
C ASN A 17 -6.12 -21.95 6.77
N ARG A 18 -4.93 -21.37 6.90
CA ARG A 18 -4.75 -19.94 7.17
C ARG A 18 -4.34 -19.24 5.89
N VAL A 19 -5.10 -18.24 5.51
CA VAL A 19 -4.84 -17.38 4.38
C VAL A 19 -4.12 -16.13 4.89
N LEU A 20 -3.08 -15.71 4.16
CA LEU A 20 -2.44 -14.41 4.31
C LEU A 20 -2.81 -13.56 3.10
N ARG A 21 -3.29 -12.34 3.35
CA ARG A 21 -3.48 -11.31 2.32
C ARG A 21 -2.79 -10.02 2.74
N HIS A 22 -2.43 -9.25 1.73
CA HIS A 22 -1.79 -7.96 1.89
C HIS A 22 -2.50 -6.91 1.07
N ARG A 23 -2.34 -5.66 1.50
CA ARG A 23 -2.74 -4.47 0.77
C ARG A 23 -1.69 -3.40 0.98
N ARG A 24 -1.27 -2.74 -0.10
CA ARG A 24 -0.33 -1.62 -0.04
C ARG A 24 -1.05 -0.32 -0.35
N LEU A 25 -0.96 0.64 0.56
CA LEU A 25 -1.38 2.02 0.34
C LEU A 25 -0.14 2.88 0.12
N LYS A 26 -0.20 3.74 -0.89
CA LYS A 26 0.89 4.61 -1.29
C LYS A 26 0.61 6.03 -0.85
N CYS A 27 1.56 6.62 -0.14
CA CYS A 27 1.44 7.94 0.44
C CYS A 27 2.61 8.83 0.02
N PHE A 28 2.34 10.11 -0.22
CA PHE A 28 3.35 11.09 -0.61
C PHE A 28 3.12 12.42 0.14
N GLY A 29 4.21 13.13 0.45
CA GLY A 29 4.15 14.45 1.09
C GLY A 29 4.36 14.49 2.60
N ALA A 30 4.55 13.34 3.26
CA ALA A 30 4.91 13.24 4.68
C ALA A 30 5.97 12.15 4.90
N GLY A 31 6.86 12.37 5.87
CA GLY A 31 7.87 11.40 6.27
C GLY A 31 7.31 10.30 7.18
N GLU A 32 8.11 9.25 7.41
CA GLU A 32 7.72 8.09 8.22
C GLU A 32 7.24 8.48 9.63
N SER A 33 8.04 9.27 10.38
CA SER A 33 7.68 9.69 11.73
C SER A 33 6.38 10.50 11.79
N ALA A 34 6.12 11.35 10.79
CA ALA A 34 4.88 12.13 10.72
C ALA A 34 3.67 11.22 10.48
N ILE A 35 3.80 10.23 9.59
CA ILE A 35 2.75 9.23 9.35
C ILE A 35 2.49 8.39 10.60
N GLU A 36 3.54 7.99 11.33
CA GLU A 36 3.40 7.26 12.60
C GLU A 36 2.65 8.08 13.66
N GLU A 37 2.98 9.36 13.82
CA GLU A 37 2.29 10.27 14.74
C GLU A 37 0.82 10.46 14.39
N MET A 38 0.49 10.50 13.09
CA MET A 38 -0.89 10.60 12.62
C MET A 38 -1.70 9.32 12.84
N LEU A 39 -1.04 8.16 12.94
CA LEU A 39 -1.67 6.84 13.04
C LEU A 39 -1.29 6.11 14.35
N PRO A 40 -1.58 6.71 15.53
CA PRO A 40 -1.18 6.13 16.80
C PRO A 40 -1.85 4.77 17.00
N GLY A 41 -1.07 3.79 17.47
CA GLY A 41 -1.54 2.42 17.68
C GLY A 41 -1.68 1.58 16.41
N LEU A 42 -1.63 2.19 15.22
CA LEU A 42 -1.89 1.48 13.96
C LEU A 42 -0.70 0.60 13.53
N ILE A 43 0.52 1.07 13.81
CA ILE A 43 1.81 0.48 13.40
C ILE A 43 2.45 -0.31 14.57
N GLU A 44 1.71 -0.54 15.66
CA GLU A 44 2.20 -1.27 16.83
C GLU A 44 2.50 -2.76 16.55
N ARG A 45 3.56 -3.27 17.19
CA ARG A 45 3.93 -4.68 17.12
C ARG A 45 2.85 -5.55 17.78
N GLY A 46 2.48 -6.65 17.12
CA GLY A 46 1.51 -7.62 17.64
C GLY A 46 0.04 -7.29 17.33
N ARG A 47 -0.23 -6.18 16.64
CA ARG A 47 -1.57 -5.86 16.12
C ARG A 47 -1.99 -6.82 15.00
N ASP A 48 -3.28 -7.15 14.92
CA ASP A 48 -3.89 -7.86 13.80
C ASP A 48 -5.06 -7.04 13.24
N PRO A 49 -5.02 -6.59 11.97
CA PRO A 49 -3.92 -6.73 10.99
C PRO A 49 -2.63 -6.02 11.37
N THR A 50 -1.50 -6.55 10.92
CA THR A 50 -0.23 -5.84 11.04
C THR A 50 -0.14 -4.75 9.97
N VAL A 51 0.35 -3.57 10.35
CA VAL A 51 0.64 -2.49 9.42
C VAL A 51 2.13 -2.20 9.48
N GLY A 52 2.82 -2.44 8.38
CA GLY A 52 4.22 -2.05 8.22
C GLY A 52 4.33 -0.75 7.44
N ILE A 53 5.32 0.07 7.80
CA ILE A 53 5.67 1.30 7.07
C ILE A 53 6.99 1.09 6.33
N THR A 54 7.12 1.64 5.13
CA THR A 54 8.37 1.60 4.36
C THR A 54 8.52 2.90 3.60
N ALA A 55 9.65 3.58 3.80
CA ALA A 55 10.01 4.78 3.07
C ALA A 55 10.96 4.42 1.91
N HIS A 56 10.60 4.84 0.70
CA HIS A 56 11.46 4.69 -0.48
C HIS A 56 11.20 5.85 -1.45
N GLU A 57 12.25 6.50 -1.93
CA GLU A 57 12.16 7.58 -2.94
C GLU A 57 11.07 8.63 -2.64
N ALA A 58 11.10 9.19 -1.43
CA ALA A 58 10.12 10.17 -0.94
C ALA A 58 8.66 9.69 -0.86
N THR A 59 8.40 8.41 -1.12
CA THR A 59 7.10 7.75 -0.98
C THR A 59 7.07 6.89 0.27
N ILE A 60 5.97 6.93 1.00
CA ILE A 60 5.68 6.05 2.12
C ILE A 60 4.69 4.98 1.67
N THR A 61 5.04 3.71 1.85
CA THR A 61 4.13 2.59 1.62
C THR A 61 3.66 2.01 2.96
N LEU A 62 2.35 1.99 3.18
CA LEU A 62 1.73 1.30 4.30
C LEU A 62 1.24 -0.07 3.83
N ARG A 63 1.86 -1.14 4.33
CA ARG A 63 1.51 -2.52 4.02
C ARG A 63 0.66 -3.10 5.14
N ILE A 64 -0.62 -3.30 4.87
CA ILE A 64 -1.57 -3.97 5.74
C ILE A 64 -1.48 -5.47 5.47
N SER A 65 -1.32 -6.30 6.50
CA SER A 65 -1.23 -7.76 6.36
C SER A 65 -2.15 -8.43 7.36
N ALA A 66 -3.05 -9.29 6.87
CA ALA A 66 -4.04 -9.96 7.69
C ALA A 66 -3.98 -11.48 7.50
N TRP A 67 -4.09 -12.21 8.60
CA TRP A 67 -4.30 -13.65 8.61
C TRP A 67 -5.74 -13.99 8.99
N ALA A 68 -6.34 -14.94 8.29
CA ALA A 68 -7.67 -15.47 8.62
C ALA A 68 -7.85 -16.89 8.08
N ASP A 69 -8.96 -17.54 8.42
CA ASP A 69 -9.26 -18.91 7.96
C ASP A 69 -9.78 -18.95 6.52
N ASN A 70 -10.12 -17.80 5.94
CA ASN A 70 -10.60 -17.66 4.57
C ASN A 70 -10.26 -16.26 4.01
N GLU A 71 -10.39 -16.10 2.69
CA GLU A 71 -10.05 -14.86 1.98
C GLU A 71 -10.96 -13.68 2.35
N ASP A 72 -12.25 -13.93 2.55
CA ASP A 72 -13.22 -12.87 2.81
C ASP A 72 -12.97 -12.22 4.18
N SER A 73 -12.71 -13.02 5.22
CA SER A 73 -12.33 -12.52 6.54
C SER A 73 -11.00 -11.76 6.53
N CYS A 74 -10.04 -12.18 5.70
CA CYS A 74 -8.81 -11.39 5.48
C CYS A 74 -9.13 -10.04 4.86
N ARG A 75 -9.99 -10.03 3.83
CA ARG A 75 -10.38 -8.81 3.11
C ARG A 75 -11.11 -7.83 4.03
N GLU A 76 -12.06 -8.29 4.83
CA GLU A 76 -12.79 -7.44 5.79
C GLU A 76 -11.85 -6.77 6.81
N LYS A 77 -10.91 -7.54 7.37
CA LYS A 77 -9.89 -7.00 8.28
C LYS A 77 -9.02 -5.93 7.62
N ILE A 78 -8.58 -6.19 6.38
CA ILE A 78 -7.78 -5.26 5.59
C ILE A 78 -8.58 -3.98 5.31
N THR A 79 -9.81 -4.11 4.79
CA THR A 79 -10.68 -2.97 4.45
C THR A 79 -10.94 -2.10 5.67
N THR A 80 -11.23 -2.69 6.83
CA THR A 80 -11.44 -1.93 8.08
C THR A 80 -10.20 -1.08 8.43
N THR A 81 -9.00 -1.64 8.27
CA THR A 81 -7.76 -0.91 8.54
C THR A 81 -7.46 0.13 7.46
N GLU A 82 -7.71 -0.20 6.19
CA GLU A 82 -7.56 0.70 5.05
C GLU A 82 -8.45 1.94 5.20
N ASP A 83 -9.71 1.76 5.59
CA ASP A 83 -10.66 2.88 5.80
C ASP A 83 -10.18 3.83 6.90
N ILE A 84 -9.60 3.30 7.99
CA ILE A 84 -9.00 4.12 9.04
C ILE A 84 -7.83 4.93 8.47
N ILE A 85 -6.94 4.30 7.71
CA ILE A 85 -5.79 4.98 7.10
C ILE A 85 -6.25 6.08 6.15
N ARG A 86 -7.17 5.78 5.24
CA ARG A 86 -7.69 6.75 4.26
C ARG A 86 -8.41 7.90 4.94
N LYS A 87 -9.18 7.63 6.00
CA LYS A 87 -9.87 8.68 6.76
C LYS A 87 -8.89 9.61 7.49
N THR A 88 -7.80 9.08 8.01
CA THR A 88 -6.82 9.87 8.79
C THR A 88 -5.80 10.58 7.92
N LEU A 89 -5.26 9.90 6.91
CA LEU A 89 -4.23 10.46 6.02
C LEU A 89 -4.83 11.27 4.86
N GLY A 90 -6.07 10.96 4.45
CA GLY A 90 -6.80 11.70 3.43
C GLY A 90 -6.01 11.87 2.15
N HIS A 91 -5.70 13.12 1.81
CA HIS A 91 -4.98 13.53 0.60
C HIS A 91 -3.54 13.03 0.50
N LEU A 92 -2.94 12.57 1.61
CA LEU A 92 -1.60 11.99 1.56
C LEU A 92 -1.60 10.64 0.86
N VAL A 93 -2.72 9.90 0.87
CA VAL A 93 -2.86 8.63 0.15
C VAL A 93 -3.20 8.92 -1.30
N TYR A 94 -2.25 8.69 -2.21
CA TYR A 94 -2.43 9.00 -3.64
C TYR A 94 -2.84 7.77 -4.46
N GLY A 95 -2.54 6.56 -3.98
CA GLY A 95 -2.70 5.33 -4.76
C GLY A 95 -2.57 4.06 -3.93
N GLU A 96 -2.63 2.92 -4.62
CA GLU A 96 -2.55 1.60 -4.03
C GLU A 96 -1.72 0.63 -4.88
N GLU A 97 -1.22 -0.42 -4.24
CA GLU A 97 -0.40 -1.46 -4.87
C GLU A 97 0.80 -0.93 -5.65
N ASP A 98 0.68 -0.91 -6.96
CA ASP A 98 1.74 -0.57 -7.90
C ASP A 98 1.54 0.83 -8.51
N ASP A 99 0.57 1.61 -8.01
CA ASP A 99 0.44 3.02 -8.39
C ASP A 99 1.69 3.81 -7.99
N GLU A 100 2.26 4.53 -8.94
CA GLU A 100 3.37 5.46 -8.73
C GLU A 100 2.86 6.92 -8.68
N VAL A 101 3.72 7.85 -8.27
CA VAL A 101 3.29 9.25 -8.06
C VAL A 101 2.96 9.91 -9.40
N GLU A 102 3.72 9.58 -10.45
CA GLU A 102 3.50 9.94 -11.84
C GLU A 102 2.15 9.45 -12.37
N ASP A 103 1.71 8.24 -12.01
CA ASP A 103 0.41 7.72 -12.41
C ASP A 103 -0.72 8.57 -11.83
N ALA A 104 -0.62 8.91 -10.54
CA ALA A 104 -1.59 9.76 -9.87
C ALA A 104 -1.62 11.18 -10.47
N ALA A 105 -0.45 11.76 -10.76
CA ALA A 105 -0.32 13.06 -11.41
C ALA A 105 -0.95 13.06 -12.82
N ALA A 106 -0.65 12.04 -13.63
CA ALA A 106 -1.20 11.87 -14.97
C ALA A 106 -2.73 11.72 -14.94
N LYS A 107 -3.26 10.86 -14.05
CA LYS A 107 -4.71 10.68 -13.84
C LYS A 107 -5.39 12.01 -13.47
N ALA A 108 -4.79 12.81 -12.59
CA ALA A 108 -5.32 14.10 -12.18
C ALA A 108 -5.35 15.13 -13.32
N LEU A 109 -4.28 15.20 -14.14
CA LEU A 109 -4.22 16.09 -15.31
C LEU A 109 -5.26 15.73 -16.36
N LEU A 110 -5.42 14.43 -16.64
CA LEU A 110 -6.44 13.94 -17.57
C LEU A 110 -7.86 14.26 -17.10
N ALA A 111 -8.15 14.02 -15.81
CA ALA A 111 -9.44 14.36 -15.22
C ALA A 111 -9.75 15.87 -15.31
N ALA A 112 -8.73 16.72 -15.20
CA ALA A 112 -8.85 18.17 -15.34
C ALA A 112 -8.87 18.66 -16.80
N SER A 113 -8.69 17.77 -17.79
CA SER A 113 -8.47 18.15 -19.21
C SER A 113 -7.35 19.20 -19.38
N ALA A 114 -6.32 19.11 -18.54
CA ALA A 114 -5.21 20.04 -18.49
C ALA A 114 -4.05 19.60 -19.39
N ARG A 115 -3.14 20.53 -19.70
CA ARG A 115 -1.86 20.24 -20.36
C ARG A 115 -0.71 20.58 -19.41
N LEU A 116 0.36 19.80 -19.45
CA LEU A 116 1.58 20.00 -18.68
C LEU A 116 2.76 20.30 -19.62
N ALA A 117 3.63 21.21 -19.21
CA ALA A 117 4.93 21.45 -19.83
C ALA A 117 5.98 21.61 -18.72
N THR A 118 7.19 21.09 -18.93
CA THR A 118 8.28 21.14 -17.96
C THR A 118 9.47 21.92 -18.51
N VAL A 119 10.16 22.64 -17.63
CA VAL A 119 11.48 23.23 -17.87
C VAL A 119 12.35 22.84 -16.68
N GLU A 120 13.43 22.13 -16.95
CA GLU A 120 14.21 21.44 -15.92
C GLU A 120 15.63 21.99 -15.81
N VAL A 121 16.13 22.10 -14.57
CA VAL A 121 17.54 22.37 -14.26
C VAL A 121 18.00 21.34 -13.22
N GLY A 122 19.01 20.55 -13.55
CA GLY A 122 19.64 19.59 -12.63
C GLY A 122 19.00 18.19 -12.56
N THR A 123 17.74 18.04 -12.98
CA THR A 123 17.04 16.73 -13.03
C THR A 123 17.27 15.95 -14.32
N ALA A 124 17.90 16.57 -15.32
CA ALA A 124 18.32 15.95 -16.58
C ALA A 124 17.20 15.23 -17.35
N GLY A 125 15.97 15.74 -17.28
CA GLY A 125 14.83 15.19 -18.04
C GLY A 125 14.11 14.04 -17.35
N ARG A 126 14.41 13.74 -16.07
CA ARG A 126 13.73 12.67 -15.31
C ARG A 126 12.30 13.01 -14.89
N VAL A 127 11.90 14.28 -14.96
CA VAL A 127 10.53 14.70 -14.63
C VAL A 127 9.60 14.56 -15.84
N ALA A 128 10.15 14.52 -17.06
CA ALA A 128 9.41 14.54 -18.32
C ALA A 128 8.99 13.16 -18.83
#